data_AF-A0A517QDJ8-F1
#
_entry.id   AF-A0A517QDJ8-F1
#
_cell.length_a   1.000
_cell.length_b   1.000
_cell.length_c   1.000
_cell.angle_alpha   90.00
_cell.angle_beta   90.00
_cell.angle_gamma   90.00
#
_symmetry.space_group_name_H-M   'P 1'
#
loop_
_entity.id
_entity.type
_entity.pdbx_description
1 polymer ?
#
loop_
_entity_poly.entity_id
_entity_poly.type
_entity_poly.pdbx_seq_one_letter_code
_entity_poly.pdbx_strand_id
1 'polypeptide(L)'
;MTINVTCEFCGKKIKAKDSSAGKKGKCPECGSPIQIPELQADDVYDAEPTEESPFDFNDIDPNEGETIPTVKRRPCPACGEEIAKSAAKCRFCGEIFDPALKKKAAKEKQKSGAADIDADMTTGDWVVAVLCSGIGCIAGIIWMIQGKPKGGKMVGVSLGFVVLWNIVRFILESLARQQ
;
A
#
# COMPACT_ATOMS: atom_id res chain seq x y z
N MET A 1 -5.51 13.44 16.96
CA MET A 1 -5.40 13.06 15.53
C MET A 1 -4.52 14.10 14.83
N THR A 2 -4.24 13.94 13.53
CA THR A 2 -3.40 14.87 12.77
C THR A 2 -4.07 15.23 11.45
N ILE A 3 -4.07 16.51 11.12
CA ILE A 3 -4.61 17.08 9.88
C ILE A 3 -3.48 17.17 8.85
N ASN A 4 -3.68 16.58 7.68
CA ASN A 4 -2.74 16.73 6.57
C ASN A 4 -3.11 17.98 5.77
N VAL A 5 -2.25 19.00 5.81
CA VAL A 5 -2.44 20.25 5.06
C VAL A 5 -1.38 20.34 3.97
N THR A 6 -1.76 20.77 2.78
CA THR A 6 -0.81 20.98 1.68
C THR A 6 -0.46 22.47 1.62
N CYS A 7 0.82 22.80 1.61
CA CYS A 7 1.26 24.18 1.46
C CYS A 7 1.04 24.67 0.02
N GLU A 8 0.33 25.78 -0.17
CA GLU A 8 0.10 26.37 -1.50
C GLU A 8 1.36 26.98 -2.13
N PHE A 9 2.35 27.34 -1.31
CA PHE A 9 3.58 28.00 -1.77
C PHE A 9 4.69 27.02 -2.19
N CYS A 10 4.85 25.90 -1.47
CA CYS A 10 5.90 24.92 -1.74
C CYS A 10 5.39 23.54 -2.17
N GLY A 11 4.07 23.31 -2.15
CA GLY A 11 3.43 22.05 -2.56
C GLY A 11 3.68 20.86 -1.62
N LYS A 12 4.43 21.04 -0.53
CA LYS A 12 4.72 19.95 0.42
C LYS A 12 3.56 19.73 1.38
N LYS A 13 3.30 18.44 1.67
CA LYS A 13 2.30 18.00 2.66
C LYS A 13 2.89 18.10 4.05
N ILE A 14 2.21 18.81 4.94
CA ILE A 14 2.59 19.01 6.32
C ILE A 14 1.56 18.35 7.25
N LYS A 15 2.03 17.82 8.37
CA LYS A 15 1.18 17.22 9.40
C LYS A 15 0.97 18.23 10.52
N ALA A 16 -0.25 18.72 10.67
CA ALA A 16 -0.65 19.58 11.77
C ALA A 16 -1.36 18.76 12.86
N LYS A 17 -1.22 19.16 14.12
CA LYS A 17 -2.03 18.60 15.21
C LYS A 17 -3.45 19.19 15.12
N ASP A 18 -4.45 18.44 15.55
CA ASP A 18 -5.85 18.93 15.57
C ASP A 18 -6.01 20.20 16.43
N SER A 19 -5.20 20.37 17.48
CA SER A 19 -5.20 21.59 18.31
C SER A 19 -4.81 22.86 17.56
N SER A 20 -4.28 22.71 16.36
CA SER A 20 -3.92 23.79 15.43
C SER A 20 -4.95 23.97 14.31
N ALA A 21 -6.06 23.23 14.31
CA ALA A 21 -7.21 23.46 13.44
C ALA A 21 -7.70 24.91 13.58
N GLY A 22 -8.04 25.55 12.46
CA GLY A 22 -8.52 26.95 12.40
C GLY A 22 -7.46 28.02 12.68
N LYS A 23 -6.21 27.64 13.04
CA LYS A 23 -5.13 28.59 13.35
C LYS A 23 -4.21 28.80 12.16
N LYS A 24 -3.66 30.01 12.05
CA LYS A 24 -2.60 30.35 11.08
C LYS A 24 -1.26 29.85 11.61
N GLY A 25 -0.64 28.93 10.88
CA GLY A 25 0.68 28.40 11.16
C GLY A 25 1.71 28.85 10.13
N LYS A 26 3.00 28.59 10.39
CA LYS A 26 4.06 28.73 9.37
C LYS A 26 4.38 27.37 8.79
N CYS A 27 4.63 27.32 7.48
CA CYS A 27 5.16 26.13 6.84
C CYS A 27 6.57 25.83 7.38
N PRO A 28 6.86 24.62 7.89
CA PRO A 28 8.21 24.23 8.30
C PRO A 28 9.20 24.18 7.13
N GLU A 29 8.71 24.06 5.90
CA GLU A 29 9.56 23.85 4.71
C GLU A 29 9.89 25.14 3.95
N CYS A 30 9.01 26.14 3.98
CA CYS A 30 9.20 27.40 3.22
C CYS A 30 8.95 28.67 4.04
N GLY A 31 8.49 28.56 5.29
CA GLY A 31 8.21 29.70 6.16
C GLY A 31 6.93 30.48 5.84
N SER A 32 6.28 30.23 4.70
CA SER A 32 5.03 30.91 4.32
C SER A 32 3.89 30.63 5.30
N PRO A 33 2.98 31.59 5.53
CA PRO A 33 1.80 31.39 6.37
C PRO A 33 0.83 30.40 5.71
N ILE A 34 0.45 29.35 6.42
CA ILE A 34 -0.53 28.35 6.01
C ILE A 34 -1.72 28.42 6.97
N GLN A 35 -2.93 28.41 6.43
CA GLN A 35 -4.15 28.27 7.22
C GLN A 35 -4.49 26.79 7.35
N ILE A 36 -4.58 26.29 8.58
CA ILE A 36 -4.96 24.90 8.85
C ILE A 36 -6.50 24.87 8.83
N PRO A 37 -7.13 24.07 7.95
CA PRO A 37 -8.58 23.95 7.91
C PRO A 37 -9.13 23.61 9.29
N GLU A 38 -10.20 24.29 9.68
CA GLU A 38 -10.95 23.91 10.87
C GLU A 38 -11.63 22.58 10.58
N LEU A 39 -11.39 21.58 11.43
CA LEU A 39 -12.16 20.35 11.38
C LEU A 39 -13.56 20.71 11.89
N GLN A 40 -14.49 20.96 10.96
CA GLN A 40 -15.90 20.84 11.28
C GLN A 40 -16.10 19.39 11.74
N ALA A 41 -16.46 19.21 13.00
CA ALA A 41 -16.73 17.90 13.57
C ALA A 41 -18.11 17.41 13.12
N ASP A 42 -18.40 17.49 11.83
CA ASP A 42 -19.71 17.24 11.24
C ASP A 42 -19.53 16.63 9.84
N ASP A 43 -18.90 15.46 9.79
CA ASP A 43 -19.13 14.49 8.71
C ASP A 43 -19.79 13.24 9.32
N VAL A 44 -20.77 13.44 10.20
CA VAL A 44 -21.97 12.62 10.09
C VAL A 44 -22.52 13.00 8.73
N TYR A 45 -22.55 12.05 7.79
CA TYR A 45 -23.44 12.16 6.65
C TYR A 45 -24.87 12.19 7.23
N ASP A 46 -25.32 13.37 7.65
CA ASP A 46 -26.73 13.70 7.55
C ASP A 46 -27.01 13.59 6.06
N ALA A 47 -27.71 12.52 5.69
CA ALA A 47 -28.43 12.52 4.44
C ALA A 47 -29.21 13.84 4.44
N GLU A 48 -28.90 14.74 3.50
CA GLU A 48 -29.79 15.85 3.21
C GLU A 48 -31.19 15.25 3.16
N PRO A 49 -32.17 15.76 3.93
CA PRO A 49 -33.55 15.48 3.64
C PRO A 49 -33.73 15.95 2.20
N THR A 50 -33.77 15.01 1.25
CA THR A 50 -34.42 15.28 -0.02
C THR A 50 -35.73 15.89 0.36
N GLU A 51 -35.91 17.17 0.04
CA GLU A 51 -37.19 17.84 0.19
C GLU A 51 -38.20 16.87 -0.39
N GLU A 52 -38.98 16.28 0.51
CA GLU A 52 -40.06 15.39 0.19
C GLU A 52 -41.13 16.31 -0.42
N SER A 53 -40.90 16.69 -1.69
CA SER A 53 -41.97 16.70 -2.66
C SER A 53 -42.58 15.31 -2.51
N PRO A 54 -43.78 15.18 -1.93
CA PRO A 54 -44.48 13.92 -1.98
C PRO A 54 -44.53 13.59 -3.47
N PHE A 55 -43.80 12.57 -3.90
CA PHE A 55 -43.96 12.05 -5.24
C PHE A 55 -45.42 11.58 -5.29
N ASP A 56 -46.29 12.44 -5.81
CA ASP A 56 -47.70 12.13 -5.98
C ASP A 56 -47.74 11.05 -7.05
N PHE A 57 -48.13 9.84 -6.65
CA PHE A 57 -48.19 8.69 -7.54
C PHE A 57 -49.14 8.94 -8.72
N ASN A 58 -49.96 10.00 -8.66
CA ASN A 58 -50.87 10.45 -9.71
C ASN A 58 -50.22 11.34 -10.79
N ASP A 59 -49.00 11.85 -10.57
CA ASP A 59 -48.22 12.63 -11.56
C ASP A 59 -47.28 11.73 -12.41
N ILE A 60 -47.31 10.41 -12.17
CA ILE A 60 -46.66 9.43 -13.05
C ILE A 60 -47.52 9.31 -14.30
N ASP A 61 -47.10 10.00 -15.37
CA ASP A 61 -47.64 9.75 -16.70
C ASP A 61 -47.28 8.31 -17.11
N PRO A 62 -48.25 7.39 -17.28
CA PRO A 62 -47.97 6.00 -17.65
C PRO A 62 -47.31 5.86 -19.03
N ASN A 63 -47.28 6.94 -19.82
CA ASN A 63 -46.69 6.99 -21.15
C ASN A 63 -45.23 7.48 -21.16
N GLU A 64 -44.75 8.11 -20.09
CA GLU A 64 -43.35 8.50 -19.94
C GLU A 64 -42.57 7.39 -19.25
N GLY A 65 -42.54 6.23 -19.93
CA GLY A 65 -41.76 5.09 -19.51
C GLY A 65 -40.28 5.43 -19.53
N GLU A 66 -39.75 5.86 -18.39
CA GLU A 66 -38.32 5.84 -18.12
C GLU A 66 -37.86 4.40 -18.34
N THR A 67 -37.26 4.15 -19.51
CA THR A 67 -36.92 2.80 -19.93
C THR A 67 -35.89 2.28 -18.95
N ILE A 68 -36.31 1.45 -18.00
CA ILE A 68 -35.41 0.63 -17.19
C ILE A 68 -34.47 -0.03 -18.20
N PRO A 69 -33.17 0.31 -18.22
CA PRO A 69 -32.27 -0.24 -19.22
C PRO A 69 -32.27 -1.74 -19.00
N THR A 70 -32.90 -2.48 -19.93
CA THR A 70 -32.94 -3.93 -19.91
C THR A 70 -31.49 -4.41 -20.04
N VAL A 71 -30.87 -4.69 -18.90
CA VAL A 71 -29.45 -5.05 -18.84
C VAL A 71 -29.28 -6.36 -19.58
N LYS A 72 -28.73 -6.29 -20.80
CA LYS A 72 -28.48 -7.45 -21.65
C LYS A 72 -27.56 -8.42 -20.89
N ARG A 73 -27.98 -9.68 -20.77
CA ARG A 73 -27.24 -10.75 -20.07
C ARG A 73 -26.50 -11.66 -21.05
N ARG A 74 -25.46 -12.34 -20.56
CA ARG A 74 -24.72 -13.41 -21.25
C ARG A 74 -24.14 -14.40 -20.23
N PRO A 75 -23.90 -15.67 -20.61
CA PRO A 75 -23.15 -16.59 -19.75
C PRO A 75 -21.69 -16.13 -19.61
N CYS A 76 -21.15 -16.30 -18.43
CA CYS A 76 -19.75 -16.04 -18.10
C CYS A 76 -18.84 -17.01 -18.85
N PRO A 77 -17.80 -16.55 -19.59
CA PRO A 77 -16.92 -17.44 -20.36
C PRO A 77 -15.99 -18.30 -19.49
N ALA A 78 -15.90 -18.02 -18.19
CA ALA A 78 -15.04 -18.76 -17.26
C ALA A 78 -15.81 -19.79 -16.41
N CYS A 79 -17.07 -19.52 -16.05
CA CYS A 79 -17.84 -20.38 -15.15
C CYS A 79 -19.27 -20.71 -15.62
N GLY A 80 -19.72 -20.18 -16.76
CA GLY A 80 -21.04 -20.47 -17.35
C GLY A 80 -22.21 -19.67 -16.78
N GLU A 81 -22.08 -19.05 -15.61
CA GLU A 81 -23.18 -18.35 -14.93
C GLU A 81 -23.65 -17.07 -15.64
N GLU A 82 -24.94 -16.71 -15.54
CA GLU A 82 -25.50 -15.53 -16.19
C GLU A 82 -25.03 -14.21 -15.55
N ILE A 83 -24.31 -13.40 -16.33
CA ILE A 83 -23.79 -12.09 -15.94
C ILE A 83 -24.25 -10.98 -16.90
N ALA A 84 -24.22 -9.73 -16.44
CA ALA A 84 -24.44 -8.59 -17.32
C ALA A 84 -23.38 -8.56 -18.45
N LYS A 85 -23.78 -8.23 -19.69
CA LYS A 85 -22.83 -8.10 -20.82
C LYS A 85 -21.72 -7.09 -20.54
N SER A 86 -22.03 -6.04 -19.78
CA SER A 86 -21.10 -4.99 -19.34
C SER A 86 -20.32 -5.33 -18.06
N ALA A 87 -20.49 -6.51 -17.47
CA ALA A 87 -19.79 -6.87 -16.24
C ALA A 87 -18.27 -6.92 -16.47
N ALA A 88 -17.53 -6.05 -15.78
CA ALA A 88 -16.07 -6.02 -15.81
C ALA A 88 -15.44 -7.18 -15.01
N LYS A 89 -16.19 -7.73 -14.04
CA LYS A 89 -15.81 -8.87 -13.19
C LYS A 89 -17.02 -9.77 -12.94
N CYS A 90 -16.82 -11.08 -13.01
CA CYS A 90 -17.86 -12.05 -12.67
C CYS A 90 -18.15 -12.02 -11.16
N ARG A 91 -19.42 -11.90 -10.77
CA ARG A 91 -19.85 -11.96 -9.35
C ARG A 91 -19.73 -13.38 -8.77
N PHE A 92 -19.75 -14.40 -9.61
CA PHE A 92 -19.80 -15.80 -9.19
C PHE A 92 -18.40 -16.42 -9.07
N CYS A 93 -17.58 -16.35 -10.12
CA CYS A 93 -16.21 -16.92 -10.11
C CYS A 93 -15.09 -15.89 -9.88
N GLY A 94 -15.39 -14.58 -9.98
CA GLY A 94 -14.40 -13.53 -9.77
C GLY A 94 -13.46 -13.23 -10.95
N GLU A 95 -13.60 -13.91 -12.10
CA GLU A 95 -12.81 -13.63 -13.30
C GLU A 95 -13.02 -12.18 -13.76
N ILE A 96 -11.92 -11.49 -14.08
CA ILE A 96 -11.94 -10.09 -14.54
C ILE A 96 -11.85 -10.07 -16.06
N PHE A 97 -12.81 -9.46 -16.75
CA PHE A 97 -12.82 -9.42 -18.23
C PHE A 97 -12.20 -8.14 -18.78
N ASP A 98 -12.19 -7.06 -18.01
CA ASP A 98 -11.63 -5.78 -18.44
C ASP A 98 -10.09 -5.79 -18.38
N PRO A 99 -9.38 -5.61 -19.51
CA PRO A 99 -7.92 -5.60 -19.55
C PRO A 99 -7.31 -4.45 -18.73
N ALA A 100 -8.01 -3.32 -18.58
CA ALA A 100 -7.53 -2.21 -17.78
C ALA A 100 -7.54 -2.56 -16.28
N LEU A 101 -8.59 -3.21 -15.81
CA LEU A 101 -8.69 -3.68 -14.42
C LEU A 101 -7.69 -4.81 -14.13
N LYS A 102 -7.49 -5.75 -15.07
CA LYS A 102 -6.46 -6.79 -14.96
C LYS A 102 -5.06 -6.19 -14.76
N LYS A 103 -4.69 -5.17 -15.55
CA LYS A 103 -3.39 -4.49 -15.42
C LYS A 103 -3.24 -3.75 -14.09
N LYS A 104 -4.30 -3.10 -13.60
CA LYS A 104 -4.28 -2.41 -12.30
C LYS A 104 -4.09 -3.40 -11.14
N ALA A 105 -4.85 -4.50 -11.13
CA ALA A 105 -4.73 -5.55 -10.11
C ALA A 105 -3.33 -6.20 -10.10
N ALA A 106 -2.73 -6.41 -11.27
CA ALA A 106 -1.36 -6.92 -11.37
C ALA A 106 -0.32 -5.94 -10.78
N LYS A 107 -0.48 -4.63 -11.03
CA LYS A 107 0.40 -3.60 -10.47
C LYS A 107 0.25 -3.45 -8.95
N GLU A 108 -0.96 -3.57 -8.42
CA GLU A 108 -1.19 -3.53 -6.97
C GLU A 108 -0.54 -4.72 -6.26
N LYS A 109 -0.64 -5.93 -6.81
CA LYS A 109 0.06 -7.11 -6.29
C LYS A 109 1.59 -6.95 -6.30
N GLN A 110 2.14 -6.28 -7.31
CA GLN A 110 3.58 -5.98 -7.36
C GLN A 110 3.99 -4.96 -6.29
N LYS A 111 3.15 -3.96 -6.01
CA LYS A 111 3.42 -2.97 -4.97
C LYS A 111 3.33 -3.56 -3.56
N SER A 112 2.39 -4.46 -3.30
CA SER A 112 2.33 -5.16 -2.00
C SER A 112 3.55 -6.06 -1.82
N GLY A 113 3.91 -6.88 -2.81
CA GLY A 113 5.08 -7.77 -2.71
C GLY A 113 6.44 -7.04 -2.60
N ALA A 114 6.53 -5.79 -3.04
CA ALA A 114 7.70 -4.93 -2.84
C ALA A 114 7.72 -4.29 -1.43
N ALA A 115 6.56 -3.95 -0.86
CA ALA A 115 6.47 -3.37 0.48
C ALA A 115 6.78 -4.37 1.60
N ASP A 116 6.57 -5.67 1.36
CA ASP A 116 6.82 -6.74 2.35
C ASP A 116 8.31 -7.10 2.50
N ILE A 117 9.17 -6.61 1.59
CA ILE A 117 10.62 -6.89 1.59
C ILE A 117 11.36 -5.99 2.60
N ASP A 118 10.79 -4.84 2.95
CA ASP A 118 11.43 -3.84 3.80
C ASP A 118 10.83 -3.75 5.21
N ALA A 119 9.95 -4.69 5.59
CA ALA A 119 9.51 -4.84 6.98
C ALA A 119 10.64 -5.46 7.82
N ASP A 120 11.53 -4.55 8.24
CA ASP A 120 12.36 -4.55 9.45
C ASP A 120 12.91 -5.93 9.85
N MET A 121 14.12 -6.24 9.37
CA MET A 121 14.99 -7.08 10.18
C MET A 121 15.25 -6.28 11.45
N THR A 122 14.58 -6.64 12.55
CA THR A 122 14.83 -6.08 13.88
C THR A 122 16.32 -5.81 14.02
N THR A 123 16.72 -4.61 14.43
CA THR A 123 18.14 -4.21 14.51
C THR A 123 19.02 -5.25 15.23
N GLY A 124 18.44 -6.04 16.14
CA GLY A 124 19.07 -7.20 16.76
C GLY A 124 19.53 -8.31 15.81
N ASP A 125 18.83 -8.57 14.71
CA ASP A 125 19.18 -9.58 13.70
C ASP A 125 20.43 -9.15 12.91
N TRP A 126 20.56 -7.85 12.63
CA TRP A 126 21.77 -7.26 12.05
C TRP A 126 22.97 -7.35 13.00
N VAL A 127 22.77 -7.09 14.29
CA VAL A 127 23.83 -7.16 15.31
C VAL A 127 24.32 -8.60 15.50
N VAL A 128 23.42 -9.59 15.50
CA VAL A 128 23.78 -11.01 15.58
C VAL A 128 24.50 -11.48 14.32
N ALA A 129 24.07 -11.02 13.13
CA ALA A 129 24.73 -11.34 11.86
C ALA A 129 26.17 -10.77 11.78
N VAL A 130 26.40 -9.58 12.36
CA VAL A 130 27.73 -8.93 12.39
C VAL A 130 28.63 -9.53 13.47
N LEU A 131 28.11 -9.87 14.65
CA LEU A 131 28.91 -10.38 15.77
C LEU A 131 29.14 -11.91 15.72
N CYS A 132 28.33 -12.67 14.97
CA CYS A 132 28.46 -14.12 14.92
C CYS A 132 28.21 -14.70 13.52
N SER A 133 29.16 -14.49 12.61
CA SER A 133 29.08 -14.97 11.21
C SER A 133 28.78 -16.46 11.06
N GLY A 134 29.17 -17.31 12.02
CA GLY A 134 28.86 -18.74 12.00
C GLY A 134 27.38 -19.04 12.29
N ILE A 135 26.82 -18.38 13.32
CA ILE A 135 25.43 -18.62 13.75
C ILE A 135 24.44 -18.03 12.72
N GLY A 136 24.75 -16.88 12.13
CA GLY A 136 23.94 -16.27 11.07
C GLY A 136 23.81 -17.15 9.81
N CYS A 137 24.92 -17.76 9.36
CA CYS A 137 24.91 -18.69 8.23
C CYS A 137 24.04 -19.93 8.49
N ILE A 138 24.14 -20.54 9.68
CA ILE A 138 23.37 -21.74 10.04
C ILE A 138 21.87 -21.43 10.09
N ALA A 139 21.47 -20.32 10.74
CA ALA A 139 20.07 -19.89 10.79
C ALA A 139 19.51 -19.56 9.39
N GLY A 140 20.30 -18.90 8.54
CA GLY A 140 19.94 -18.60 7.15
C GLY A 140 19.69 -19.85 6.31
N ILE A 141 20.53 -20.88 6.45
CA ILE A 141 20.37 -22.18 5.77
C ILE A 141 19.09 -22.88 6.25
N ILE A 142 18.80 -22.87 7.56
CA ILE A 142 17.57 -23.45 8.12
C ILE A 142 16.33 -22.75 7.53
N TRP A 143 16.33 -21.42 7.43
CA TRP A 143 15.22 -20.67 6.82
C TRP A 143 15.09 -20.86 5.30
N MET A 144 16.20 -21.09 4.62
CA MET A 144 16.21 -21.47 3.20
C MET A 144 15.55 -22.85 2.99
N ILE A 145 15.85 -23.82 3.86
CA ILE A 145 15.23 -25.16 3.82
C ILE A 145 13.73 -25.09 4.16
N GLN A 146 13.32 -24.19 5.06
CA GLN A 146 11.90 -23.97 5.40
C GLN A 146 11.10 -23.26 4.30
N GLY A 147 11.69 -22.97 3.13
CA GLY A 147 10.98 -22.36 1.99
C GLY A 147 10.54 -20.91 2.24
N LYS A 148 11.02 -20.26 3.30
CA LYS A 148 10.73 -18.86 3.56
C LYS A 148 11.50 -18.01 2.55
N PRO A 149 10.83 -17.10 1.81
CA PRO A 149 11.46 -16.31 0.74
C PRO A 149 12.57 -15.37 1.24
N LYS A 150 12.70 -15.20 2.57
CA LYS A 150 13.73 -14.41 3.25
C LYS A 150 15.09 -15.13 3.38
N GLY A 151 15.13 -16.46 3.28
CA GLY A 151 16.36 -17.25 3.52
C GLY A 151 17.49 -16.97 2.53
N GLY A 152 17.17 -16.79 1.24
CA GLY A 152 18.18 -16.55 0.20
C GLY A 152 18.96 -15.25 0.38
N LYS A 153 18.28 -14.17 0.77
CA LYS A 153 18.93 -12.86 1.01
C LYS A 153 19.83 -12.89 2.25
N MET A 154 19.40 -13.59 3.30
CA MET A 154 20.17 -13.72 4.54
C MET A 154 21.45 -14.54 4.34
N VAL A 155 21.39 -15.62 3.56
CA VAL A 155 22.56 -16.42 3.21
C VAL A 155 23.54 -15.63 2.34
N GLY A 156 23.03 -14.86 1.36
CA GLY A 156 23.87 -14.00 0.52
C GLY A 156 24.62 -12.92 1.31
N VAL A 157 23.93 -12.21 2.22
CA VAL A 157 24.58 -11.22 3.10
C VAL A 157 25.60 -11.87 4.03
N SER A 158 25.26 -13.02 4.62
CA SER A 158 26.17 -13.72 5.54
C SER A 158 27.44 -14.23 4.84
N LEU A 159 27.33 -14.76 3.62
CA LEU A 159 28.49 -15.14 2.78
C LEU A 159 29.39 -13.95 2.46
N GLY A 160 28.80 -12.78 2.17
CA GLY A 160 29.56 -11.54 1.93
C GLY A 160 30.40 -11.12 3.13
N PHE A 161 29.82 -11.14 4.34
CA PHE A 161 30.55 -10.81 5.57
C PHE A 161 31.61 -11.86 5.94
N VAL A 162 31.37 -13.14 5.68
CA VAL A 162 32.37 -14.22 5.87
C VAL A 162 33.58 -14.02 4.97
N VAL A 163 33.37 -13.71 3.69
CA VAL A 163 34.46 -13.42 2.74
C VAL A 163 35.22 -12.17 3.16
N LEU A 164 34.51 -11.10 3.51
CA LEU A 164 35.11 -9.85 3.96
C LEU A 164 35.97 -10.05 5.21
N TRP A 165 35.48 -10.79 6.22
CA TRP A 165 36.25 -11.04 7.45
C TRP A 165 37.47 -11.93 7.21
N ASN A 166 37.39 -12.92 6.31
CA ASN A 166 38.56 -13.71 5.90
C ASN A 166 39.62 -12.86 5.18
N ILE A 167 39.18 -11.92 4.34
CA ILE A 167 40.09 -10.98 3.66
C ILE A 167 40.74 -10.05 4.69
N VAL A 168 39.98 -9.48 5.61
CA VAL A 168 40.52 -8.62 6.69
C VAL A 168 41.50 -9.39 7.56
N ARG A 169 41.18 -10.63 7.96
CA ARG A 169 42.09 -11.48 8.71
C ARG A 169 43.37 -11.76 7.91
N PHE A 170 43.26 -12.10 6.63
CA PHE A 170 44.42 -12.32 5.77
C PHE A 170 45.30 -11.07 5.65
N ILE A 171 44.70 -9.89 5.54
CA ILE A 171 45.42 -8.61 5.50
C ILE A 171 46.10 -8.31 6.85
N LEU A 172 45.42 -8.52 7.98
CA LEU A 172 46.03 -8.34 9.30
C LEU A 172 47.18 -9.32 9.50
N GLU A 173 47.02 -10.57 9.05
CA GLU A 173 48.05 -11.60 9.14
C GLU A 173 49.22 -11.35 8.16
N SER A 174 48.97 -10.71 7.01
CA SER A 174 50.01 -10.31 6.07
C SER A 174 50.79 -9.09 6.58
N LEU A 175 50.11 -8.12 7.18
CA LEU A 175 50.75 -6.96 7.84
C LEU A 175 51.54 -7.39 9.08
N ALA A 176 51.01 -8.30 9.89
CA ALA A 176 51.72 -8.87 11.03
C ALA A 176 52.95 -9.72 10.63
N ARG A 177 52.95 -10.31 9.43
CA ARG A 177 54.12 -11.00 8.86
C ARG A 177 55.18 -10.06 8.29
N GLN A 178 54.86 -8.79 8.05
CA GLN A 178 55.79 -7.79 7.55
C GLN A 178 56.56 -7.05 8.66
N GLN A 179 56.15 -7.20 9.92
CA GLN A 179 56.91 -6.77 11.11
C GLN A 179 57.76 -7.92 11.64
#